data_AF-A0A6A3AF18-F1
#
_entry.id   AF-A0A6A3AF18-F1
#
_cell.length_a   1.000
_cell.length_b   1.000
_cell.length_c   1.000
_cell.angle_alpha   90.00
_cell.angle_beta   90.00
_cell.angle_gamma   90.00
#
_symmetry.space_group_name_H-M   'P 1'
#
loop_
_entity.id
_entity.type
_entity.pdbx_description
1 polymer ?
#
loop_
_entity_poly.entity_id
_entity_poly.type
_entity_poly.pdbx_seq_one_letter_code
_entity_poly.pdbx_strand_id
1 'polypeptide(L)'
;MASATAGEDGQFKLSETSVLKIQKGDITRSFVDGSSDAIVNPANQRMLGGGGADVAMHRLLARNFEKHALRSQKFDLVLPVPPGEARITPGFKLPASHVIHTVGPIYDSDKDPKDSLRNAYKNCLSVAQQNNIKYIAFPAISCGVFG
;
A
#
# COMPACT_ATOMS: atom_id res chain seq x y z
N MET A 1 22.73 13.61 13.87
CA MET A 1 21.51 14.41 14.13
C MET A 1 20.74 14.49 12.82
N ALA A 2 19.48 14.06 12.78
CA ALA A 2 18.62 14.26 11.61
C ALA A 2 17.56 15.29 12.01
N SER A 3 17.60 16.45 11.37
CA SER A 3 16.56 17.48 11.45
C SER A 3 15.81 17.44 10.13
N ALA A 4 14.52 17.18 10.17
CA ALA A 4 13.62 17.35 9.03
C ALA A 4 12.60 18.41 9.41
N THR A 5 12.61 19.55 8.70
CA THR A 5 11.53 20.53 8.74
C THR A 5 10.39 20.06 7.85
N ALA A 6 9.15 20.36 8.24
CA ALA A 6 7.96 19.95 7.49
C ALA A 6 8.04 20.42 6.02
N GLY A 7 8.09 19.47 5.08
CA GLY A 7 8.07 19.73 3.64
C GLY A 7 9.29 19.23 2.86
N GLU A 8 10.35 18.78 3.52
CA GLU A 8 11.54 18.22 2.87
C GLU A 8 11.55 16.69 2.86
N ASP A 9 12.13 16.10 1.81
CA ASP A 9 12.45 14.68 1.77
C ASP A 9 13.42 14.36 2.93
N GLY A 10 13.11 13.31 3.70
CA GLY A 10 13.88 12.90 4.87
C GLY A 10 14.35 11.45 4.73
N GLN A 11 15.56 11.16 5.22
CA GLN A 11 16.07 9.79 5.32
C GLN A 11 16.57 9.51 6.74
N PHE A 12 16.12 8.40 7.30
CA PHE A 12 16.41 7.98 8.68
C PHE A 12 16.94 6.56 8.67
N LYS A 13 18.09 6.32 9.29
CA LYS A 13 18.64 4.96 9.47
C LYS A 13 17.80 4.23 10.53
N LEU A 14 17.24 3.09 10.17
CA LEU A 14 16.50 2.22 11.11
C LEU A 14 17.42 1.11 11.66
N SER A 15 18.29 0.57 10.80
CA SER A 15 19.28 -0.46 11.12
C SER A 15 20.48 -0.34 10.18
N GLU A 16 21.46 -1.26 10.30
CA GLU A 16 22.57 -1.35 9.33
C GLU A 16 22.12 -1.66 7.90
N THR A 17 20.94 -2.27 7.73
CA THR A 17 20.44 -2.75 6.43
C THR A 17 19.12 -2.11 6.02
N SER A 18 18.58 -1.16 6.80
CA SER A 18 17.27 -0.58 6.55
C SER A 18 17.23 0.91 6.81
N VAL A 19 16.55 1.63 5.92
CA VAL A 19 16.33 3.08 6.00
C VAL A 19 14.84 3.38 5.81
N LEU A 20 14.34 4.35 6.56
CA LEU A 20 13.05 4.97 6.32
C LEU A 20 13.27 6.23 5.49
N LYS A 21 12.54 6.37 4.39
CA LYS A 21 12.48 7.61 3.61
C LYS A 21 11.09 8.22 3.72
N ILE A 22 11.03 9.51 3.95
CA ILE A 22 9.81 10.32 3.86
C ILE A 22 9.99 11.16 2.61
N GLN A 23 9.10 11.03 1.64
CA GLN A 23 9.20 11.75 0.38
C GLN A 23 7.85 12.29 -0.03
N LYS A 24 7.84 13.53 -0.57
CA LYS A 24 6.63 14.11 -1.14
C LYS A 24 6.53 13.72 -2.61
N GLY A 25 5.42 13.11 -3.02
CA GLY A 25 5.23 12.76 -4.43
C GLY A 25 3.97 11.98 -4.75
N ASP A 26 3.89 11.55 -6.01
CA ASP A 26 2.86 10.64 -6.52
C ASP A 26 3.32 9.20 -6.35
N ILE A 27 2.71 8.49 -5.39
CA ILE A 27 3.05 7.11 -5.05
C ILE A 27 2.90 6.14 -6.24
N THR A 28 2.07 6.45 -7.25
CA THR A 28 1.92 5.60 -8.45
C THR A 28 3.17 5.59 -9.33
N ARG A 29 4.10 6.51 -9.09
CA ARG A 29 5.40 6.61 -9.78
C ARG A 29 6.56 6.08 -8.95
N SER A 30 6.32 5.61 -7.74
CA SER A 30 7.37 5.14 -6.82
C SER A 30 7.95 3.81 -7.29
N PHE A 31 9.27 3.73 -7.40
CA PHE A 31 10.06 2.51 -7.55
C PHE A 31 11.51 2.78 -7.15
N VAL A 32 12.25 1.73 -6.81
CA VAL A 32 13.69 1.77 -6.54
C VAL A 32 14.45 0.96 -7.57
N ASP A 33 14.05 -0.29 -7.83
CA ASP A 33 14.74 -1.17 -8.79
C ASP A 33 13.84 -1.79 -9.86
N GLY A 34 12.52 -1.57 -9.77
CA GLY A 34 11.49 -2.07 -10.68
C GLY A 34 11.15 -3.55 -10.54
N SER A 35 11.85 -4.31 -9.70
CA SER A 35 11.79 -5.78 -9.63
C SER A 35 11.44 -6.34 -8.25
N SER A 36 11.78 -5.60 -7.19
CA SER A 36 11.55 -5.96 -5.80
C SER A 36 10.85 -4.85 -5.02
N ASP A 37 10.08 -4.05 -5.74
CA ASP A 37 9.28 -2.92 -5.24
C ASP A 37 7.82 -3.29 -5.03
N ALA A 38 7.24 -2.82 -3.92
CA ALA A 38 5.81 -2.75 -3.73
C ALA A 38 5.37 -1.33 -3.35
N ILE A 39 4.25 -0.88 -3.91
CA ILE A 39 3.52 0.27 -3.37
C ILE A 39 2.27 -0.21 -2.63
N VAL A 40 1.87 0.50 -1.58
CA VAL A 40 0.68 0.17 -0.81
C VAL A 40 -0.53 0.95 -1.31
N ASN A 41 -1.57 0.24 -1.74
CA ASN A 41 -2.87 0.82 -2.03
C ASN A 41 -3.72 0.88 -0.75
N PRO A 42 -4.09 2.09 -0.25
CA PRO A 42 -5.04 2.24 0.85
C PRO A 42 -6.46 2.03 0.30
N ALA A 43 -6.80 0.76 0.10
CA ALA A 43 -8.05 0.34 -0.49
C ALA A 43 -9.24 0.58 0.46
N ASN A 44 -10.43 0.58 -0.12
CA ASN A 44 -11.67 0.42 0.63
C ASN A 44 -12.13 -1.04 0.61
N GLN A 45 -12.99 -1.44 1.55
CA GLN A 45 -13.48 -2.82 1.67
C GLN A 45 -14.11 -3.37 0.39
N ARG A 46 -14.66 -2.49 -0.48
CA ARG A 46 -15.29 -2.91 -1.73
C ARG A 46 -14.28 -3.11 -2.86
N MET A 47 -13.03 -2.64 -2.75
CA MET A 47 -11.99 -2.75 -3.77
C MET A 47 -12.38 -2.15 -5.15
N LEU A 48 -13.43 -1.34 -5.21
CA LEU A 48 -14.00 -0.75 -6.43
C LEU A 48 -13.43 0.64 -6.76
N GLY A 49 -12.34 1.03 -6.12
CA GLY A 49 -11.89 2.41 -6.09
C GLY A 49 -12.76 3.28 -5.17
N GLY A 50 -12.19 4.36 -4.65
CA GLY A 50 -12.84 5.28 -3.69
C GLY A 50 -12.54 6.74 -4.01
N GLY A 51 -11.86 7.45 -3.11
CA GLY A 51 -11.27 8.77 -3.33
C GLY A 51 -9.76 8.75 -3.06
N GLY A 52 -9.03 9.82 -3.39
CA GLY A 52 -7.59 9.94 -3.08
C GLY A 52 -6.70 8.96 -3.86
N ALA A 53 -5.69 8.40 -3.18
CA ALA A 53 -4.66 7.53 -3.80
C ALA A 53 -5.23 6.23 -4.39
N ASP A 54 -6.30 5.69 -3.81
CA ASP A 54 -6.96 4.47 -4.29
C ASP A 54 -7.50 4.63 -5.72
N VAL A 55 -8.08 5.78 -6.05
CA VAL A 55 -8.57 6.04 -7.43
C VAL A 55 -7.43 6.09 -8.44
N ALA A 56 -6.32 6.72 -8.07
CA ALA A 56 -5.16 6.84 -8.95
C ALA A 56 -4.58 5.45 -9.27
N MET A 57 -4.47 4.58 -8.27
CA MET A 57 -4.02 3.20 -8.46
C MET A 57 -5.06 2.36 -9.19
N HIS A 58 -6.34 2.42 -8.80
CA HIS A 58 -7.41 1.64 -9.41
C HIS A 58 -7.52 1.90 -10.92
N ARG A 59 -7.38 3.15 -11.37
CA ARG A 59 -7.35 3.49 -12.82
C ARG A 59 -6.24 2.77 -13.59
N LEU A 60 -5.09 2.55 -12.96
CA LEU A 60 -3.94 1.87 -13.57
C LEU A 60 -4.06 0.34 -13.49
N LEU A 61 -4.74 -0.17 -12.46
CA LEU A 61 -4.82 -1.59 -12.12
C LEU A 61 -6.07 -2.29 -12.70
N ALA A 62 -7.23 -1.64 -12.71
CA ALA A 62 -8.56 -2.26 -12.89
C ALA A 62 -8.66 -3.18 -14.12
N ARG A 63 -8.25 -2.71 -15.31
CA ARG A 63 -8.33 -3.50 -16.55
C ARG A 63 -7.47 -4.77 -16.53
N ASN A 64 -6.39 -4.78 -15.75
CA ASN A 64 -5.49 -5.91 -15.64
C ASN A 64 -5.82 -6.78 -14.44
N PHE A 65 -6.40 -6.20 -13.40
CA PHE A 65 -6.81 -6.90 -12.18
C PHE A 65 -7.89 -7.94 -12.45
N GLU A 66 -8.97 -7.57 -13.15
CA GLU A 66 -10.05 -8.52 -13.53
C GLU A 66 -9.50 -9.67 -14.38
N LYS A 67 -8.68 -9.34 -15.40
CA LYS A 67 -8.03 -10.34 -16.25
C LYS A 67 -7.11 -11.26 -15.47
N HIS A 68 -6.36 -10.72 -14.50
CA HIS A 68 -5.45 -11.48 -13.66
C HIS A 68 -6.22 -12.40 -12.70
N ALA A 69 -7.26 -11.91 -12.03
CA ALA A 69 -8.11 -12.72 -11.16
C ALA A 69 -8.74 -13.89 -11.92
N LEU A 70 -9.31 -13.62 -13.10
CA LEU A 70 -9.88 -14.65 -13.99
C LEU A 70 -8.83 -15.67 -14.44
N ARG A 71 -7.62 -15.23 -14.81
CA ARG A 71 -6.55 -16.12 -15.29
C ARG A 71 -5.87 -16.94 -14.19
N SER A 72 -5.69 -16.35 -13.02
CA SER A 72 -4.98 -17.00 -11.91
C SER A 72 -5.86 -17.97 -11.13
N GLN A 73 -7.17 -18.01 -11.39
CA GLN A 73 -8.17 -18.71 -10.60
C GLN A 73 -8.11 -18.35 -9.10
N LYS A 74 -7.44 -17.25 -8.76
CA LYS A 74 -7.32 -16.72 -7.40
C LYS A 74 -8.45 -15.72 -7.17
N PHE A 75 -9.65 -16.27 -6.96
CA PHE A 75 -10.83 -15.48 -6.59
C PHE A 75 -10.61 -14.69 -5.28
N ASP A 76 -9.68 -15.13 -4.43
CA ASP A 76 -9.27 -14.41 -3.22
C ASP A 76 -8.72 -13.01 -3.49
N LEU A 77 -8.23 -12.73 -4.70
CA LEU A 77 -7.83 -11.37 -5.08
C LEU A 77 -9.04 -10.45 -5.31
N VAL A 78 -10.21 -11.01 -5.57
CA VAL A 78 -11.49 -10.29 -5.80
C VAL A 78 -12.30 -10.17 -4.51
N LEU A 79 -11.97 -10.94 -3.47
CA LEU A 79 -12.67 -10.85 -2.19
C LEU A 79 -12.38 -9.51 -1.50
N PRO A 80 -13.33 -8.97 -0.70
CA PRO A 80 -13.06 -7.86 0.20
C PRO A 80 -11.82 -8.12 1.07
N VAL A 81 -11.00 -7.10 1.27
CA VAL A 81 -9.92 -7.11 2.27
C VAL A 81 -10.51 -6.58 3.59
N PRO A 82 -10.53 -7.38 4.68
CA PRO A 82 -10.99 -6.87 5.97
C PRO A 82 -10.12 -5.72 6.48
N PRO A 83 -10.64 -4.82 7.34
CA PRO A 83 -9.82 -3.82 8.01
C PRO A 83 -8.63 -4.46 8.73
N GLY A 84 -7.45 -3.86 8.57
CA GLY A 84 -6.20 -4.35 9.14
C GLY A 84 -5.53 -5.47 8.34
N GLU A 85 -6.17 -6.06 7.32
CA GLU A 85 -5.58 -7.12 6.50
C GLU A 85 -4.86 -6.57 5.26
N ALA A 86 -4.01 -7.40 4.63
CA ALA A 86 -3.28 -7.05 3.43
C ALA A 86 -3.22 -8.19 2.40
N ARG A 87 -3.28 -7.85 1.11
CA ARG A 87 -3.11 -8.79 -0.02
C ARG A 87 -2.20 -8.21 -1.10
N ILE A 88 -1.55 -9.05 -1.88
CA ILE A 88 -0.59 -8.61 -2.91
C ILE A 88 -1.03 -9.02 -4.32
N THR A 89 -0.77 -8.16 -5.30
CA THR A 89 -0.87 -8.46 -6.73
C THR A 89 0.35 -7.94 -7.48
N PRO A 90 0.55 -8.36 -8.75
CA PRO A 90 1.49 -7.69 -9.63
C PRO A 90 1.16 -6.19 -9.77
N GLY A 91 2.16 -5.36 -10.04
CA GLY A 91 2.01 -3.92 -10.27
C GLY A 91 1.48 -3.55 -11.66
N PHE A 92 1.43 -4.52 -12.56
CA PHE A 92 0.93 -4.39 -13.93
C PHE A 92 1.61 -3.28 -14.75
N LYS A 93 1.02 -2.07 -14.78
CA LYS A 93 1.51 -0.90 -15.52
C LYS A 93 2.28 0.08 -14.64
N LEU A 94 2.35 -0.18 -13.33
CA LEU A 94 3.11 0.64 -12.40
C LEU A 94 4.62 0.36 -12.56
N PRO A 95 5.47 1.35 -12.26
CA PRO A 95 6.92 1.14 -12.16
C PRO A 95 7.29 0.12 -11.07
N ALA A 96 6.54 0.09 -9.96
CA ALA A 96 6.71 -0.92 -8.92
C ALA A 96 6.24 -2.30 -9.40
N SER A 97 7.01 -3.32 -9.06
CA SER A 97 6.73 -4.70 -9.46
C SER A 97 5.44 -5.27 -8.86
N HIS A 98 5.02 -4.78 -7.69
CA HIS A 98 3.88 -5.27 -6.94
C HIS A 98 3.03 -4.13 -6.33
N VAL A 99 1.78 -4.46 -6.02
CA VAL A 99 0.88 -3.63 -5.22
C VAL A 99 0.40 -4.44 -4.03
N ILE A 100 0.53 -3.87 -2.83
CA ILE A 100 -0.06 -4.43 -1.62
C ILE A 100 -1.31 -3.63 -1.28
N HIS A 101 -2.45 -4.29 -1.28
CA HIS A 101 -3.75 -3.74 -0.97
C HIS A 101 -4.07 -3.95 0.51
N THR A 102 -4.38 -2.88 1.23
CA THR A 102 -4.80 -2.95 2.63
C THR A 102 -5.95 -1.99 2.89
N VAL A 103 -6.76 -2.31 3.89
CA VAL A 103 -7.86 -1.46 4.34
C VAL A 103 -7.52 -0.94 5.73
N GLY A 104 -7.30 0.37 5.82
CA GLY A 104 -7.17 1.05 7.11
C GLY A 104 -8.53 1.23 7.81
N PRO A 105 -8.54 1.66 9.07
CA PRO A 105 -9.78 1.95 9.79
C PRO A 105 -10.50 3.16 9.15
N ILE A 106 -11.82 3.18 9.29
CA ILE A 106 -12.61 4.41 9.21
C ILE A 106 -12.73 4.92 10.65
N TYR A 107 -12.03 6.01 10.99
CA TYR A 107 -11.82 6.43 12.38
C TYR A 107 -13.10 6.62 13.17
N ASP A 108 -14.15 7.17 12.56
CA ASP A 108 -15.42 7.44 13.23
C ASP A 108 -16.27 6.19 13.51
N SER A 109 -15.91 5.03 12.93
CA SER A 109 -16.74 3.81 12.98
C SER A 109 -16.02 2.55 13.40
N ASP A 110 -14.68 2.56 13.40
CA ASP A 110 -13.89 1.44 13.91
C ASP A 110 -13.92 1.43 15.45
N LYS A 111 -14.05 0.24 16.05
CA LYS A 111 -14.06 0.06 17.50
C LYS A 111 -12.69 0.32 18.12
N ASP A 112 -11.62 0.04 17.38
CA ASP A 112 -10.24 0.31 17.78
C ASP A 112 -9.39 0.72 16.55
N PRO A 113 -9.52 1.97 16.09
CA PRO A 113 -8.82 2.44 14.90
C PRO A 113 -7.30 2.38 15.06
N LYS A 114 -6.78 2.49 16.28
CA LYS A 114 -5.34 2.44 16.54
C LYS A 114 -4.78 1.05 16.24
N ASP A 115 -5.46 0.01 16.71
CA ASP A 115 -5.02 -1.36 16.47
C ASP A 115 -5.29 -1.79 15.01
N SER A 116 -6.42 -1.39 14.42
CA SER A 116 -6.68 -1.60 12.99
C SER A 116 -5.62 -0.96 12.09
N LEU A 117 -5.23 0.29 12.35
CA LEU A 117 -4.16 0.96 11.59
C LEU A 117 -2.81 0.28 11.79
N ARG A 118 -2.47 -0.10 13.03
CA ARG A 118 -1.23 -0.85 13.34
C ARG A 118 -1.19 -2.16 12.55
N ASN A 119 -2.31 -2.89 12.51
CA ASN A 119 -2.41 -4.16 11.79
C ASN A 119 -2.27 -3.96 10.27
N ALA A 120 -2.88 -2.91 9.69
CA ALA A 120 -2.73 -2.61 8.27
C ALA A 120 -1.25 -2.43 7.87
N TYR A 121 -0.48 -1.63 8.62
CA TYR A 121 0.96 -1.49 8.38
C TYR A 121 1.73 -2.79 8.60
N LYS A 122 1.48 -3.48 9.72
CA LYS A 122 2.18 -4.72 10.08
C LYS A 122 1.96 -5.82 9.04
N ASN A 123 0.73 -6.01 8.60
CA ASN A 123 0.36 -7.04 7.65
C ASN A 123 0.90 -6.72 6.25
N CYS A 124 0.92 -5.44 5.83
CA CYS A 124 1.64 -5.04 4.61
C CYS A 124 3.12 -5.42 4.64
N LEU A 125 3.82 -5.12 5.75
CA LEU A 125 5.23 -5.48 5.92
C LEU A 125 5.44 -7.00 5.92
N SER A 126 4.55 -7.76 6.56
CA SER A 126 4.58 -9.23 6.56
C SER A 126 4.40 -9.79 5.15
N VAL A 127 3.43 -9.29 4.39
CA VAL A 127 3.18 -9.69 3.00
C VAL A 127 4.39 -9.36 2.12
N ALA A 128 4.98 -8.18 2.28
CA ALA A 128 6.19 -7.79 1.57
C ALA A 128 7.35 -8.77 1.83
N GLN A 129 7.60 -9.09 3.10
CA GLN A 129 8.64 -10.04 3.50
C GLN A 129 8.41 -11.42 2.87
N GLN A 130 7.18 -11.94 2.94
CA GLN A 130 6.81 -13.26 2.41
C GLN A 130 6.98 -13.36 0.88
N ASN A 131 6.92 -12.22 0.18
CA ASN A 131 7.02 -12.15 -1.28
C ASN A 131 8.39 -11.60 -1.75
N ASN A 132 9.41 -11.58 -0.88
CA ASN A 132 10.76 -11.12 -1.18
C ASN A 132 10.84 -9.67 -1.70
N ILE A 133 9.91 -8.81 -1.26
CA ILE A 133 9.93 -7.38 -1.56
C ILE A 133 11.00 -6.70 -0.69
N LYS A 134 11.90 -5.94 -1.33
CA LYS A 134 12.97 -5.20 -0.64
C LYS A 134 12.60 -3.75 -0.37
N TYR A 135 11.79 -3.15 -1.23
CA TYR A 135 11.42 -1.75 -1.16
C TYR A 135 9.90 -1.63 -1.10
N ILE A 136 9.40 -0.98 -0.07
CA ILE A 136 7.98 -0.76 0.12
C ILE A 136 7.69 0.72 0.34
N ALA A 137 6.77 1.27 -0.46
CA ALA A 137 6.31 2.64 -0.33
C ALA A 137 4.88 2.67 0.24
N PHE A 138 4.68 3.41 1.31
CA PHE A 138 3.37 3.61 1.94
C PHE A 138 2.87 5.04 1.68
N PRO A 139 1.58 5.23 1.40
CA PRO A 139 0.94 6.52 1.64
C PRO A 139 0.61 6.66 3.13
N ALA A 140 0.10 7.83 3.53
CA ALA A 140 -0.52 8.01 4.84
C ALA A 140 -1.88 7.29 4.85
N ILE A 141 -1.92 6.05 5.35
CA ILE A 141 -3.12 5.20 5.37
C ILE A 141 -4.17 5.85 6.28
N SER A 142 -5.42 5.84 5.83
CA SER A 142 -6.59 6.44 6.49
C SER A 142 -6.61 7.96 6.67
N CYS A 143 -5.51 8.69 6.49
CA CYS A 143 -5.42 10.15 6.63
C CYS A 143 -6.08 10.98 5.51
N GLY A 144 -7.16 10.46 4.92
CA GLY A 144 -7.93 11.10 3.86
C GLY A 144 -9.42 10.98 4.15
N VAL A 145 -10.16 10.28 3.28
CA VAL A 145 -11.61 10.10 3.42
C VAL A 145 -12.00 9.32 4.69
N PHE A 146 -11.07 8.54 5.27
CA PHE A 146 -11.33 7.69 6.43
C PHE A 146 -11.06 8.36 7.78
N GLY A 147 -10.57 9.61 7.80
CA GLY A 147 -10.31 10.39 9.01
C GLY A 147 -8.84 10.49 9.36
#